data_AF-A0A1J5MDQ3-F1
#
_entry.id   AF-A0A1J5MDQ3-F1
#
_cell.length_a   1.000
_cell.length_b   1.000
_cell.length_c   1.000
_cell.angle_alpha   90.00
_cell.angle_beta   90.00
_cell.angle_gamma   90.00
#
_symmetry.space_group_name_H-M   'P 1'
#
loop_
_entity.id
_entity.type
_entity.pdbx_description
1 polymer ?
#
loop_
_entity_poly.entity_id
_entity_poly.type
_entity_poly.pdbx_seq_one_letter_code
_entity_poly.pdbx_strand_id
1 'polypeptide(L)'
;CTLNAIGQTEIQHKYDIKKASEFSKFLRNSESIDKFKTHFHSELTYYDLYFDTPDLLLFHSSLSLRMRKKEDGEGGYAYVFQLKSEMTFAQKARMEVEERELDFYQLKIDKKTTHLAALLDELFKAFENNGNKEDYLVYEKFTSTISSWIVLKAQAPITPFQKLHFLNPEVFSFHTISTIKPQMIGKSIRKRSHIYLSAQDAKISNANSTQNDLEKDRPQFFIDNPDKIWILESSLDSAVFYPLFETDHTQSEIIEYEVENKISNIDLGKKLIQEYEDQLDSKFGLKSTIDSKYARSKNHFIPSE
;
A
#
# COMPACT_ATOMS: atom_id res chain seq x y z
N CYS A 1 -4.55 -12.06 -25.99
CA CYS A 1 -4.84 -11.40 -24.71
C CYS A 1 -3.53 -10.96 -24.07
N THR A 2 -3.15 -9.71 -24.29
CA THR A 2 -2.07 -9.08 -23.53
C THR A 2 -2.62 -8.73 -22.15
N LEU A 3 -2.27 -9.51 -21.14
CA LEU A 3 -2.41 -9.12 -19.75
C LEU A 3 -1.58 -7.85 -19.55
N ASN A 4 -2.25 -6.72 -19.27
CA ASN A 4 -1.58 -5.47 -18.90
C ASN A 4 -1.05 -5.62 -17.47
N ALA A 5 0.03 -6.38 -17.30
CA ALA A 5 0.80 -6.37 -16.07
C ALA A 5 1.46 -4.99 -15.96
N ILE A 6 0.95 -4.15 -15.05
CA ILE A 6 1.53 -2.85 -14.76
C ILE A 6 2.64 -3.07 -13.72
N GLY A 7 3.89 -2.98 -14.16
CA GLY A 7 5.04 -2.82 -13.26
C GLY A 7 5.37 -1.35 -13.17
N GLN A 8 5.33 -0.77 -11.96
CA GLN A 8 5.70 0.63 -11.71
C GLN A 8 6.91 0.70 -10.78
N THR A 9 7.77 1.69 -11.03
CA THR A 9 8.86 2.09 -10.15
C THR A 9 8.62 3.54 -9.77
N GLU A 10 8.31 3.79 -8.50
CA GLU A 10 8.00 5.12 -7.98
C GLU A 10 9.05 5.54 -6.95
N ILE A 11 9.51 6.79 -7.01
CA ILE A 11 10.34 7.37 -5.95
C ILE A 11 9.40 7.80 -4.84
N GLN A 12 9.49 7.07 -3.72
CA GLN A 12 8.65 7.26 -2.56
C GLN A 12 9.55 7.40 -1.34
N HIS A 13 9.14 8.18 -0.36
CA HIS A 13 9.76 8.21 0.95
C HIS A 13 8.70 7.94 2.02
N LYS A 14 9.08 7.30 3.13
CA LYS A 14 8.18 6.94 4.22
C LYS A 14 8.69 7.45 5.56
N TYR A 15 7.76 7.79 6.45
CA TYR A 15 8.06 8.34 7.76
C TYR A 15 7.10 7.83 8.83
N ASP A 16 7.65 7.59 10.01
CA ASP A 16 6.88 7.63 11.25
C ASP A 16 6.68 9.08 11.68
N ILE A 17 5.51 9.39 12.24
CA ILE A 17 5.18 10.75 12.71
C ILE A 17 4.95 10.73 14.22
N LYS A 18 5.71 11.54 14.95
CA LYS A 18 5.53 11.69 16.41
C LYS A 18 4.23 12.43 16.77
N LYS A 19 3.89 13.50 16.04
CA LYS A 19 2.70 14.34 16.29
C LYS A 19 1.54 14.02 15.34
N ALA A 20 1.10 12.76 15.29
CA ALA A 20 0.14 12.28 14.29
C ALA A 20 -1.19 13.04 14.24
N SER A 21 -1.76 13.44 15.39
CA SER A 21 -3.02 14.20 15.41
C SER A 21 -2.86 15.60 14.81
N GLU A 22 -1.77 16.31 15.15
CA GLU A 22 -1.48 17.63 14.58
C GLU A 22 -1.21 17.53 13.07
N PHE A 23 -0.46 16.51 12.65
CA PHE A 23 -0.19 16.25 11.23
C PHE A 23 -1.47 15.95 10.45
N SER A 24 -2.38 15.15 11.02
CA SER A 24 -3.67 14.86 10.39
C SER A 24 -4.52 16.12 10.23
N LYS A 25 -4.47 17.08 11.17
CA LYS A 25 -5.17 18.37 11.04
C LYS A 25 -4.53 19.23 9.95
N PHE A 26 -3.20 19.31 9.94
CA PHE A 26 -2.43 20.02 8.90
C PHE A 26 -2.83 19.57 7.50
N LEU A 27 -2.89 18.24 7.28
CA LEU A 27 -3.33 17.68 5.99
C LEU A 27 -4.78 18.05 5.67
N ARG A 28 -5.73 17.72 6.56
CA ARG A 28 -7.17 17.96 6.30
C ARG A 28 -7.49 19.43 6.04
N ASN A 29 -6.82 20.33 6.75
CA ASN A 29 -7.02 21.77 6.62
C ASN A 29 -6.34 22.36 5.38
N SER A 30 -5.63 21.55 4.58
CA SER A 30 -4.89 22.01 3.39
C SER A 30 -3.91 23.14 3.73
N GLU A 31 -3.21 22.99 4.85
CA GLU A 31 -2.25 23.99 5.34
C GLU A 31 -0.98 24.05 4.45
N SER A 32 -0.25 25.15 4.60
CA SER A 32 1.05 25.37 3.94
C SER A 32 2.21 25.23 4.92
N ILE A 33 3.37 24.85 4.39
CA ILE A 33 4.64 24.90 5.11
C ILE A 33 5.73 25.45 4.17
N ASP A 34 6.30 26.59 4.55
CA ASP A 34 7.16 27.39 3.66
C ASP A 34 6.46 27.65 2.30
N LYS A 35 7.10 27.32 1.16
CA LYS A 35 6.52 27.43 -0.18
C LYS A 35 5.56 26.30 -0.55
N PHE A 36 5.56 25.20 0.20
CA PHE A 36 4.76 24.01 -0.11
C PHE A 36 3.33 24.18 0.39
N LYS A 37 2.37 23.99 -0.52
CA LYS A 37 0.93 24.05 -0.21
C LYS A 37 0.34 22.64 -0.32
N THR A 38 -0.52 22.30 0.63
CA THR A 38 -1.22 21.01 0.66
C THR A 38 -2.64 21.19 0.16
N HIS A 39 -3.15 20.22 -0.61
CA HIS A 39 -4.57 20.11 -0.96
C HIS A 39 -5.06 18.70 -0.59
N PHE A 40 -5.83 18.59 0.48
CA PHE A 40 -6.50 17.34 0.85
C PHE A 40 -7.62 17.03 -0.13
N HIS A 41 -7.67 15.80 -0.63
CA HIS A 41 -8.64 15.42 -1.66
C HIS A 41 -9.43 14.15 -1.36
N SER A 42 -8.90 13.21 -0.59
CA SER A 42 -9.63 11.97 -0.30
C SER A 42 -9.24 11.31 1.01
N GLU A 43 -10.21 10.57 1.55
CA GLU A 43 -10.02 9.57 2.59
C GLU A 43 -10.51 8.23 2.06
N LEU A 44 -9.67 7.21 2.17
CA LEU A 44 -9.91 5.88 1.63
C LEU A 44 -9.74 4.84 2.73
N THR A 45 -10.62 3.84 2.73
CA THR A 45 -10.50 2.69 3.62
C THR A 45 -9.90 1.53 2.83
N TYR A 46 -8.88 0.89 3.41
CA TYR A 46 -8.27 -0.30 2.86
C TYR A 46 -8.41 -1.45 3.84
N TYR A 47 -8.75 -2.63 3.32
CA TYR A 47 -8.66 -3.88 4.04
C TYR A 47 -7.60 -4.74 3.35
N ASP A 48 -6.66 -5.25 4.12
CA ASP A 48 -5.54 -6.03 3.62
C ASP A 48 -5.55 -7.42 4.26
N LEU A 49 -5.39 -8.46 3.43
CA LEU A 49 -5.04 -9.81 3.84
C LEU A 49 -3.62 -10.11 3.32
N TYR A 50 -2.64 -10.19 4.23
CA TYR A 50 -1.25 -10.50 3.89
C TYR A 50 -0.99 -12.00 3.93
N PHE A 51 -0.05 -12.42 3.08
CA PHE A 51 0.32 -13.81 2.89
C PHE A 51 1.81 -14.03 3.06
N ASP A 52 2.20 -15.23 3.50
CA ASP A 52 3.58 -15.71 3.49
C ASP A 52 3.61 -17.25 3.44
N THR A 53 4.79 -17.82 3.23
CA THR A 53 5.01 -19.25 3.44
C THR A 53 5.10 -19.56 4.95
N PRO A 54 4.94 -20.83 5.36
CA PRO A 54 5.11 -21.22 6.76
C PRO A 54 6.47 -20.79 7.34
N ASP A 55 7.52 -20.83 6.51
CA ASP A 55 8.89 -20.46 6.89
C ASP A 55 9.22 -18.98 6.61
N LEU A 56 8.19 -18.14 6.40
CA LEU A 56 8.31 -16.68 6.23
C LEU A 56 9.25 -16.25 5.08
N LEU A 57 9.26 -17.00 3.98
CA LEU A 57 10.18 -16.76 2.87
C LEU A 57 9.96 -15.40 2.19
N LEU A 58 8.71 -14.89 2.13
CA LEU A 58 8.45 -13.56 1.56
C LEU A 58 9.04 -12.49 2.47
N PHE A 59 8.77 -12.56 3.78
CA PHE A 59 9.35 -11.66 4.76
C PHE A 59 10.89 -11.65 4.72
N HIS A 60 11.53 -12.83 4.75
CA HIS A 60 12.99 -12.94 4.69
C HIS A 60 13.58 -12.52 3.34
N SER A 61 12.78 -12.52 2.28
CA SER A 61 13.18 -12.02 0.96
C SER A 61 12.85 -10.54 0.75
N SER A 62 12.43 -9.82 1.80
CA SER A 62 12.02 -8.42 1.71
C SER A 62 10.89 -8.20 0.69
N LEU A 63 9.90 -9.10 0.71
CA LEU A 63 8.71 -9.07 -0.13
C LEU A 63 7.44 -9.06 0.73
N SER A 64 6.38 -8.45 0.22
CA SER A 64 5.04 -8.52 0.79
C SER A 64 4.03 -8.88 -0.27
N LEU A 65 3.16 -9.84 0.03
CA LEU A 65 2.09 -10.29 -0.84
C LEU A 65 0.76 -10.10 -0.13
N ARG A 66 -0.21 -9.47 -0.78
CA ARG A 66 -1.52 -9.18 -0.17
C ARG A 66 -2.67 -9.15 -1.16
N MET A 67 -3.85 -9.52 -0.69
CA MET A 67 -5.12 -9.19 -1.33
C MET A 67 -5.73 -8.01 -0.60
N ARG A 68 -6.16 -7.01 -1.34
CA ARG A 68 -6.61 -5.72 -0.81
C ARG A 68 -7.99 -5.39 -1.32
N LYS A 69 -8.88 -4.98 -0.43
CA LYS A 69 -10.09 -4.21 -0.75
C LYS A 69 -9.79 -2.74 -0.55
N LYS A 70 -10.11 -1.90 -1.53
CA LYS A 70 -10.13 -0.43 -1.40
C LYS A 70 -11.59 0.00 -1.45
N GLU A 71 -12.00 0.87 -0.53
CA GLU A 71 -13.29 1.56 -0.54
C GLU A 71 -13.06 3.06 -0.71
N ASP A 72 -13.71 3.67 -1.70
CA ASP A 72 -13.91 5.11 -1.73
C ASP A 72 -15.23 5.42 -1.02
N GLY A 73 -15.28 6.49 -0.21
CA GLY A 73 -16.42 6.78 0.68
C GLY A 73 -17.78 7.01 -0.02
N GLU A 74 -17.85 6.83 -1.34
CA GLU A 74 -19.04 6.93 -2.19
C GLU A 74 -19.68 5.56 -2.47
N GLY A 75 -19.17 4.49 -1.85
CA GLY A 75 -19.68 3.12 -2.00
C GLY A 75 -19.03 2.33 -3.13
N GLY A 76 -18.06 2.91 -3.83
CA GLY A 76 -17.21 2.21 -4.76
C GLY A 76 -16.18 1.37 -4.02
N TYR A 77 -15.93 0.15 -4.52
CA TYR A 77 -14.84 -0.68 -4.03
C TYR A 77 -14.14 -1.41 -5.16
N ALA A 78 -12.88 -1.75 -4.91
CA ALA A 78 -12.06 -2.52 -5.84
C ALA A 78 -11.19 -3.53 -5.07
N TYR A 79 -10.97 -4.68 -5.68
CA TYR A 79 -10.08 -5.71 -5.18
C TYR A 79 -8.81 -5.78 -6.00
N VAL A 80 -7.67 -6.01 -5.35
CA VAL A 80 -6.38 -6.21 -6.02
C VAL A 80 -5.54 -7.24 -5.30
N PHE A 81 -4.87 -8.12 -6.04
CA PHE A 81 -3.83 -9.00 -5.51
C PHE A 81 -2.48 -8.44 -5.90
N GLN A 82 -1.61 -8.23 -4.92
CA GLN A 82 -0.48 -7.33 -5.05
C GLN A 82 0.77 -7.91 -4.41
N LEU A 83 1.87 -7.86 -5.15
CA LEU A 83 3.22 -8.15 -4.66
C LEU A 83 4.04 -6.86 -4.67
N LYS A 84 4.71 -6.57 -3.55
CA LYS A 84 5.67 -5.47 -3.43
C LYS A 84 7.00 -5.95 -2.88
N SER A 85 8.08 -5.29 -3.29
CA SER A 85 9.35 -5.36 -2.57
C SER A 85 9.42 -4.29 -1.47
N GLU A 86 10.26 -4.53 -0.46
CA GLU A 86 10.70 -3.46 0.41
C GLU A 86 11.51 -2.42 -0.37
N MET A 87 11.60 -1.23 0.21
CA MET A 87 12.44 -0.17 -0.32
C MET A 87 13.88 -0.36 0.14
N THR A 88 14.83 -0.02 -0.72
CA THR A 88 16.24 0.07 -0.30
C THR A 88 16.60 1.53 -0.01
N PHE A 89 17.46 1.78 0.99
CA PHE A 89 17.95 3.13 1.29
C PHE A 89 18.62 3.81 0.08
N ALA A 90 19.30 3.03 -0.75
CA ALA A 90 20.05 3.53 -1.91
C ALA A 90 19.13 4.03 -3.03
N GLN A 91 18.03 3.33 -3.30
CA GLN A 91 17.18 3.62 -4.47
C GLN A 91 15.87 4.32 -4.10
N LYS A 92 15.39 4.17 -2.86
CA LYS A 92 14.06 4.66 -2.40
C LYS A 92 12.93 4.34 -3.39
N ALA A 93 13.10 3.22 -4.07
CA ALA A 93 12.22 2.69 -5.08
C ALA A 93 11.80 1.29 -4.65
N ARG A 94 10.60 0.90 -5.06
CA ARG A 94 10.08 -0.46 -4.85
C ARG A 94 9.50 -1.00 -6.16
N MET A 95 9.57 -2.32 -6.29
CA MET A 95 8.79 -3.03 -7.28
C MET A 95 7.35 -3.18 -6.77
N GLU A 96 6.38 -2.96 -7.66
CA GLU A 96 4.97 -3.20 -7.42
C GLU A 96 4.38 -3.90 -8.65
N VAL A 97 3.72 -5.04 -8.45
CA VAL A 97 2.93 -5.72 -9.49
C VAL A 97 1.54 -6.07 -8.95
N GLU A 98 0.54 -5.92 -9.81
CA GLU A 98 -0.87 -6.04 -9.44
C GLU A 98 -1.63 -6.99 -10.38
N GLU A 99 -2.57 -7.72 -9.81
CA GLU A 99 -3.64 -8.44 -10.50
C GLU A 99 -4.98 -7.84 -10.03
N ARG A 100 -5.66 -7.10 -10.92
CA ARG A 100 -6.84 -6.30 -10.56
C ARG A 100 -8.16 -7.07 -10.75
N GLU A 101 -8.16 -8.12 -11.56
CA GLU A 101 -9.39 -8.81 -11.98
C GLU A 101 -9.73 -9.98 -11.04
N LEU A 102 -9.75 -9.75 -9.73
CA LEU A 102 -10.00 -10.83 -8.75
C LEU A 102 -11.41 -11.44 -8.87
N ASP A 103 -12.36 -10.70 -9.44
CA ASP A 103 -13.71 -11.17 -9.75
C ASP A 103 -13.73 -12.31 -10.77
N PHE A 104 -12.68 -12.50 -11.58
CA PHE A 104 -12.63 -13.60 -12.56
C PHE A 104 -12.36 -14.96 -11.92
N TYR A 105 -11.80 -14.98 -10.72
CA TYR A 105 -11.43 -16.22 -10.06
C TYR A 105 -12.62 -16.82 -9.32
N GLN A 106 -13.00 -18.02 -9.75
CA GLN A 106 -14.07 -18.81 -9.15
C GLN A 106 -13.52 -19.92 -8.25
N LEU A 107 -14.22 -20.15 -7.15
CA LEU A 107 -13.96 -21.14 -6.10
C LEU A 107 -15.15 -22.08 -6.01
N LYS A 108 -14.91 -23.36 -5.73
CA LYS A 108 -16.00 -24.28 -5.35
C LYS A 108 -16.03 -24.44 -3.84
N ILE A 109 -17.08 -23.94 -3.20
CA ILE A 109 -17.33 -24.05 -1.76
C ILE A 109 -18.66 -24.79 -1.59
N ASP A 110 -18.68 -25.94 -0.91
CA ASP A 110 -19.91 -26.70 -0.64
C ASP A 110 -20.78 -26.96 -1.89
N LYS A 111 -20.14 -27.30 -3.02
CA LYS A 111 -20.74 -27.51 -4.36
C LYS A 111 -21.32 -26.24 -5.02
N LYS A 112 -21.19 -25.07 -4.41
CA LYS A 112 -21.52 -23.77 -5.02
C LYS A 112 -20.27 -23.12 -5.58
N THR A 113 -20.45 -22.40 -6.68
CA THR A 113 -19.40 -21.56 -7.26
C THR A 113 -19.49 -20.17 -6.63
N THR A 114 -18.39 -19.73 -6.01
CA THR A 114 -18.27 -18.40 -5.38
C THR A 114 -17.09 -17.66 -6.00
N HIS A 115 -17.23 -16.37 -6.27
CA HIS A 115 -16.13 -15.54 -6.74
C HIS A 115 -15.17 -15.19 -5.60
N LEU A 116 -13.87 -15.11 -5.88
CA LEU A 116 -12.85 -14.79 -4.87
C LEU A 116 -13.11 -13.44 -4.21
N ALA A 117 -13.50 -12.42 -4.98
CA ALA A 117 -13.86 -11.11 -4.43
C ALA A 117 -15.06 -11.17 -3.47
N ALA A 118 -16.07 -12.01 -3.76
CA ALA A 118 -17.20 -12.19 -2.85
C ALA A 118 -16.78 -12.85 -1.53
N LEU A 119 -15.88 -13.85 -1.59
CA LEU A 119 -15.30 -14.45 -0.39
C LEU A 119 -14.49 -13.43 0.43
N LEU A 120 -13.72 -12.57 -0.24
CA LEU A 120 -12.97 -11.48 0.41
C LEU A 120 -13.92 -10.44 1.03
N ASP A 121 -15.02 -10.10 0.37
CA ASP A 121 -16.02 -9.18 0.90
C ASP A 121 -16.66 -9.72 2.18
N GLU A 122 -17.03 -10.99 2.19
CA GLU A 122 -17.56 -11.67 3.38
C GLU A 122 -16.52 -11.71 4.52
N LEU A 123 -15.26 -12.02 4.21
CA LEU A 123 -14.16 -11.99 5.17
C LEU A 123 -13.99 -10.59 5.79
N PHE A 124 -13.91 -9.55 4.97
CA PHE A 124 -13.69 -8.18 5.45
C PHE A 124 -14.90 -7.62 6.20
N LYS A 125 -16.13 -7.99 5.81
CA LYS A 125 -17.34 -7.71 6.60
C LYS A 125 -17.33 -8.41 7.96
N ALA A 126 -16.92 -9.67 8.00
CA ALA A 126 -16.77 -10.41 9.26
C ALA A 126 -15.68 -9.78 10.13
N PHE A 127 -14.58 -9.31 9.54
CA PHE A 127 -13.53 -8.59 10.24
C PHE A 127 -14.04 -7.28 10.85
N GLU A 128 -14.78 -6.48 10.10
CA GLU A 128 -15.36 -5.22 10.60
C GLU A 128 -16.42 -5.44 11.70
N ASN A 129 -17.31 -6.41 11.52
CA ASN A 129 -18.43 -6.65 12.45
C ASN A 129 -17.99 -7.27 13.79
N ASN A 130 -16.93 -8.08 13.81
CA ASN A 130 -16.46 -8.72 15.04
C ASN A 130 -15.62 -7.80 15.93
N GLY A 131 -15.51 -6.52 15.59
CA GLY A 131 -14.92 -5.50 16.45
C GLY A 131 -13.49 -5.82 16.86
N ASN A 132 -12.70 -6.37 15.94
CA ASN A 132 -11.30 -6.73 16.17
C ASN A 132 -11.06 -7.81 17.25
N LYS A 133 -12.08 -8.58 17.65
CA LYS A 133 -11.92 -9.63 18.67
C LYS A 133 -11.18 -10.87 18.13
N GLU A 134 -9.90 -10.92 18.50
CA GLU A 134 -8.91 -11.98 18.81
C GLU A 134 -9.10 -13.46 18.41
N ASP A 135 -10.26 -13.93 17.95
CA ASP A 135 -10.42 -15.35 17.64
C ASP A 135 -10.17 -15.61 16.14
N TYR A 136 -8.91 -15.86 15.78
CA TYR A 136 -8.51 -16.19 14.41
C TYR A 136 -9.30 -17.39 13.84
N LEU A 137 -9.89 -18.23 14.71
CA LEU A 137 -10.77 -19.33 14.32
C LEU A 137 -12.02 -18.84 13.57
N VAL A 138 -12.48 -17.63 13.85
CA VAL A 138 -13.59 -16.99 13.09
C VAL A 138 -13.22 -16.87 11.61
N TYR A 139 -11.94 -16.67 11.31
CA TYR A 139 -11.44 -16.51 9.94
C TYR A 139 -10.93 -17.83 9.34
N GLU A 140 -10.91 -18.94 10.08
CA GLU A 140 -10.34 -20.22 9.63
C GLU A 140 -11.00 -20.73 8.35
N LYS A 141 -12.33 -20.66 8.25
CA LYS A 141 -13.05 -21.09 7.04
C LYS A 141 -12.64 -20.26 5.81
N PHE A 142 -12.52 -18.95 5.96
CA PHE A 142 -12.13 -18.05 4.87
C PHE A 142 -10.68 -18.30 4.46
N THR A 143 -9.77 -18.33 5.44
CA THR A 143 -8.33 -18.47 5.22
C THR A 143 -7.95 -19.84 4.66
N SER A 144 -8.61 -20.93 5.09
CA SER A 144 -8.44 -22.28 4.53
C SER A 144 -8.94 -22.38 3.09
N THR A 145 -10.08 -21.73 2.78
CA THR A 145 -10.61 -21.68 1.41
C THR A 145 -9.67 -20.90 0.48
N ILE A 146 -9.17 -19.75 0.91
CA ILE A 146 -8.19 -18.95 0.15
C ILE A 146 -6.88 -19.73 -0.02
N SER A 147 -6.39 -20.39 1.03
CA SER A 147 -5.17 -21.23 0.94
C SER A 147 -5.34 -22.36 -0.08
N SER A 148 -6.51 -23.01 -0.12
CA SER A 148 -6.83 -24.05 -1.10
C SER A 148 -6.84 -23.50 -2.53
N TRP A 149 -7.33 -22.27 -2.71
CA TRP A 149 -7.26 -21.60 -4.02
C TRP A 149 -5.82 -21.31 -4.45
N ILE A 150 -4.97 -20.85 -3.54
CA ILE A 150 -3.55 -20.62 -3.82
C ILE A 150 -2.89 -21.92 -4.27
N VAL A 151 -3.13 -23.04 -3.56
CA VAL A 151 -2.62 -24.37 -3.96
C VAL A 151 -3.01 -24.72 -5.39
N LEU A 152 -4.29 -24.52 -5.75
CA LEU A 152 -4.80 -24.81 -7.10
C LEU A 152 -4.28 -23.85 -8.18
N LYS A 153 -3.93 -22.62 -7.80
CA LYS A 153 -3.57 -21.54 -8.73
C LYS A 153 -2.08 -21.20 -8.75
N ALA A 154 -1.25 -21.87 -7.95
CA ALA A 154 0.18 -21.56 -7.86
C ALA A 154 0.89 -21.52 -9.22
N GLN A 155 0.51 -22.41 -10.15
CA GLN A 155 1.06 -22.49 -11.52
C GLN A 155 0.27 -21.67 -12.55
N ALA A 156 -0.89 -21.13 -12.19
CA ALA A 156 -1.72 -20.35 -13.10
C ALA A 156 -1.03 -19.01 -13.46
N PRO A 157 -1.39 -18.39 -14.60
CA PRO A 157 -0.82 -17.11 -15.03
C PRO A 157 -1.39 -15.94 -14.22
N ILE A 158 -1.19 -15.95 -12.90
CA ILE A 158 -1.56 -14.89 -11.96
C ILE A 158 -0.34 -14.01 -11.75
N THR A 159 -0.49 -12.72 -12.01
CA THR A 159 0.64 -11.79 -12.15
C THR A 159 1.60 -11.80 -10.94
N PRO A 160 1.13 -11.66 -9.68
CA PRO A 160 1.99 -11.82 -8.51
C PRO A 160 2.75 -13.15 -8.41
N PHE A 161 2.13 -14.29 -8.73
CA PHE A 161 2.79 -15.61 -8.63
C PHE A 161 3.86 -15.78 -9.71
N GLN A 162 3.56 -15.37 -10.94
CA GLN A 162 4.53 -15.41 -12.03
C GLN A 162 5.73 -14.50 -11.71
N LYS A 163 5.49 -13.33 -11.11
CA LYS A 163 6.57 -12.45 -10.69
C LYS A 163 7.41 -13.02 -9.57
N LEU A 164 6.81 -13.63 -8.54
CA LEU A 164 7.54 -14.32 -7.47
C LEU A 164 8.47 -15.40 -8.04
N HIS A 165 7.93 -16.28 -8.89
CA HIS A 165 8.71 -17.33 -9.53
C HIS A 165 9.84 -16.75 -10.37
N PHE A 166 9.59 -15.70 -11.15
CA PHE A 166 10.60 -15.04 -11.96
C PHE A 166 11.74 -14.41 -11.15
N LEU A 167 11.44 -13.82 -9.98
CA LEU A 167 12.45 -13.15 -9.15
C LEU A 167 13.49 -14.12 -8.60
N ASN A 168 13.06 -15.30 -8.15
CA ASN A 168 13.96 -16.35 -7.70
C ASN A 168 13.28 -17.73 -7.88
N PRO A 169 13.48 -18.40 -9.03
CA PRO A 169 12.81 -19.67 -9.32
C PRO A 169 13.16 -20.81 -8.36
N GLU A 170 14.36 -20.76 -7.77
CA GLU A 170 14.85 -21.79 -6.84
C GLU A 170 14.16 -21.65 -5.47
N VAL A 171 14.03 -20.42 -4.96
CA VAL A 171 13.34 -20.14 -3.69
C VAL A 171 11.82 -20.20 -3.89
N PHE A 172 11.29 -19.49 -4.87
CA PHE A 172 9.86 -19.38 -5.17
C PHE A 172 9.48 -20.32 -6.32
N SER A 173 9.77 -21.61 -6.15
CA SER A 173 9.22 -22.65 -7.02
C SER A 173 7.68 -22.65 -6.94
N PHE A 174 6.99 -23.19 -7.95
CA PHE A 174 5.52 -23.33 -7.86
C PHE A 174 5.07 -24.21 -6.69
N HIS A 175 5.92 -25.15 -6.26
CA HIS A 175 5.68 -25.90 -5.03
C HIS A 175 5.72 -24.96 -3.82
N THR A 176 6.75 -24.12 -3.68
CA THR A 176 6.85 -23.11 -2.61
C THR A 176 5.65 -22.17 -2.63
N ILE A 177 5.29 -21.63 -3.81
CA ILE A 177 4.13 -20.71 -3.97
C ILE A 177 2.84 -21.38 -3.51
N SER A 178 2.66 -22.68 -3.76
CA SER A 178 1.47 -23.42 -3.31
C SER A 178 1.35 -23.53 -1.78
N THR A 179 2.43 -23.29 -1.03
CA THR A 179 2.43 -23.31 0.44
C THR A 179 2.06 -21.97 1.07
N ILE A 180 1.96 -20.89 0.27
CA ILE A 180 1.62 -19.56 0.76
C ILE A 180 0.23 -19.56 1.41
N LYS A 181 0.13 -18.98 2.61
CA LYS A 181 -1.10 -18.92 3.41
C LYS A 181 -1.32 -17.50 3.95
N PRO A 182 -2.58 -17.11 4.25
CA PRO A 182 -2.85 -15.90 5.01
C PRO A 182 -2.08 -15.88 6.33
N GLN A 183 -1.56 -14.71 6.70
CA GLN A 183 -0.74 -14.51 7.89
C GLN A 183 -1.27 -13.40 8.79
N MET A 184 -1.91 -12.40 8.20
CA MET A 184 -2.33 -11.20 8.90
C MET A 184 -3.47 -10.54 8.14
N ILE A 185 -4.42 -9.97 8.88
CA ILE A 185 -5.52 -9.18 8.35
C ILE A 185 -5.49 -7.79 8.98
N GLY A 186 -5.92 -6.75 8.26
CA GLY A 186 -6.02 -5.43 8.87
C GLY A 186 -6.80 -4.41 8.07
N LYS A 187 -7.00 -3.26 8.71
CA LYS A 187 -7.69 -2.09 8.16
C LYS A 187 -6.77 -0.88 8.22
N SER A 188 -6.76 -0.09 7.16
CA SER A 188 -6.02 1.17 7.08
C SER A 188 -6.93 2.28 6.59
N ILE A 189 -6.94 3.40 7.32
CA ILE A 189 -7.55 4.66 6.86
C ILE A 189 -6.44 5.53 6.30
N ARG A 190 -6.52 5.83 5.00
CA ARG A 190 -5.51 6.59 4.26
C ARG A 190 -6.08 7.94 3.86
N LYS A 191 -5.46 9.00 4.36
CA LYS A 191 -5.76 10.40 4.01
C LYS A 191 -4.79 10.84 2.93
N ARG A 192 -5.29 11.24 1.77
CA ARG A 192 -4.45 11.65 0.63
C ARG A 192 -4.52 13.15 0.39
N SER A 193 -3.38 13.69 -0.01
CA SER A 193 -3.26 15.09 -0.42
C SER A 193 -2.29 15.23 -1.58
N HIS A 194 -2.51 16.29 -2.34
CA HIS A 194 -1.54 16.77 -3.32
C HIS A 194 -0.70 17.87 -2.69
N ILE A 195 0.61 17.87 -2.97
CA ILE A 195 1.50 18.98 -2.62
C ILE A 195 1.83 19.75 -3.89
N TYR A 196 1.72 21.06 -3.81
CA TYR A 196 1.90 21.95 -4.96
C TYR A 196 2.62 23.24 -4.59
N LEU A 197 3.16 23.89 -5.61
CA LEU A 197 3.77 25.21 -5.54
C LEU A 197 2.91 26.23 -6.28
N SER A 198 3.02 27.50 -5.92
CA SER A 198 2.53 28.58 -6.78
C SER A 198 3.38 28.68 -8.05
N ALA A 199 2.85 29.25 -9.14
CA ALA A 199 3.62 29.48 -10.36
C ALA A 199 4.93 30.27 -10.13
N GLN A 200 4.94 31.19 -9.15
CA GLN A 200 6.12 31.95 -8.77
C GLN A 200 7.17 31.07 -8.08
N ASP A 201 6.76 30.32 -7.06
CA ASP A 201 7.66 29.43 -6.30
C ASP A 201 8.18 28.27 -7.17
N ALA A 202 7.34 27.78 -8.08
CA ALA A 202 7.70 26.77 -9.05
C ALA A 202 8.69 27.30 -10.10
N LYS A 203 8.60 28.58 -10.49
CA LYS A 203 9.62 29.22 -11.34
C LYS A 203 10.96 29.30 -10.62
N ILE A 204 10.95 29.71 -9.34
CA ILE A 204 12.16 29.78 -8.51
C ILE A 204 12.78 28.39 -8.33
N SER A 205 11.93 27.36 -8.18
CA SER A 205 12.35 25.98 -7.98
C SER A 205 12.60 25.20 -9.27
N ASN A 206 12.47 25.83 -10.45
CA ASN A 206 12.54 25.18 -11.78
C ASN A 206 11.54 24.02 -11.99
N ALA A 207 10.42 24.01 -11.26
CA ALA A 207 9.38 22.97 -11.35
C ALA A 207 8.33 23.24 -12.45
N ASN A 208 8.38 24.38 -13.14
CA ASN A 208 7.38 24.72 -14.17
C ASN A 208 7.45 23.87 -15.45
N SER A 209 8.62 23.30 -15.79
CA SER A 209 8.83 22.58 -17.05
C SER A 209 8.27 21.15 -17.04
N THR A 210 7.66 20.70 -15.94
CA THR A 210 7.30 19.29 -15.70
C THR A 210 5.80 19.02 -15.87
N GLN A 211 5.02 20.06 -16.19
CA GLN A 211 3.57 19.96 -16.37
C GLN A 211 3.16 19.21 -17.64
N ASN A 212 3.97 19.27 -18.71
CA ASN A 212 3.62 18.68 -20.02
C ASN A 212 3.61 17.14 -20.00
N ASP A 213 4.36 16.50 -19.10
CA ASP A 213 4.45 15.03 -19.03
C ASP A 213 3.30 14.40 -18.22
N LEU A 214 2.55 15.20 -17.45
CA LEU A 214 1.51 14.73 -16.53
C LEU A 214 0.08 14.92 -17.03
N GLU A 215 -0.13 15.35 -18.29
CA GLU A 215 -1.47 15.75 -18.76
C GLU A 215 -2.53 14.65 -18.62
N LYS A 216 -2.18 13.37 -18.71
CA LYS A 216 -3.14 12.25 -18.62
C LYS A 216 -3.56 11.92 -17.19
N ASP A 217 -2.68 12.12 -16.22
CA ASP A 217 -2.90 11.74 -14.82
C ASP A 217 -3.08 12.96 -13.90
N ARG A 218 -3.20 14.17 -14.47
CA ARG A 218 -3.34 15.41 -13.70
C ARG A 218 -4.71 15.45 -12.99
N PRO A 219 -4.76 15.62 -11.67
CA PRO A 219 -6.01 15.77 -10.93
C PRO A 219 -6.80 16.99 -11.37
N GLN A 220 -8.14 16.88 -11.37
CA GLN A 220 -9.06 17.94 -11.82
C GLN A 220 -8.79 19.30 -11.14
N PHE A 221 -8.47 19.31 -9.85
CA PHE A 221 -8.09 20.53 -9.12
C PHE A 221 -6.98 21.34 -9.82
N PHE A 222 -5.97 20.69 -10.40
CA PHE A 222 -4.86 21.36 -11.08
C PHE A 222 -5.16 21.68 -12.55
N ILE A 223 -6.17 21.01 -13.14
CA ILE A 223 -6.73 21.41 -14.43
C ILE A 223 -7.48 22.74 -14.26
N ASP A 224 -8.29 22.84 -13.20
CA ASP A 224 -9.10 24.02 -12.89
C ASP A 224 -8.25 25.19 -12.34
N ASN A 225 -7.04 24.92 -11.85
CA ASN A 225 -6.15 25.90 -11.24
C ASN A 225 -4.73 25.80 -11.84
N PRO A 226 -4.52 26.29 -13.08
CA PRO A 226 -3.26 26.10 -13.80
C PRO A 226 -2.06 26.83 -13.17
N ASP A 227 -2.29 27.80 -12.29
CA ASP A 227 -1.27 28.51 -11.51
C ASP A 227 -0.72 27.68 -10.33
N LYS A 228 -1.30 26.51 -10.07
CA LYS A 228 -0.88 25.57 -9.03
C LYS A 228 -0.14 24.40 -9.69
N ILE A 229 1.15 24.28 -9.39
CA ILE A 229 2.01 23.27 -9.99
C ILE A 229 2.06 22.06 -9.05
N TRP A 230 1.40 20.97 -9.44
CA TRP A 230 1.46 19.70 -8.70
C TRP A 230 2.86 19.12 -8.77
N ILE A 231 3.44 18.81 -7.61
CA ILE A 231 4.81 18.31 -7.52
C ILE A 231 4.92 16.97 -6.79
N LEU A 232 4.11 16.74 -5.76
CA LEU A 232 4.15 15.51 -4.96
C LEU A 232 2.73 15.01 -4.65
N GLU A 233 2.60 13.70 -4.48
CA GLU A 233 1.46 13.08 -3.80
C GLU A 233 1.89 12.75 -2.37
N SER A 234 0.98 12.86 -1.41
CA SER A 234 1.25 12.35 -0.07
C SER A 234 0.07 11.62 0.53
N SER A 235 0.37 10.67 1.43
CA SER A 235 -0.64 9.92 2.15
C SER A 235 -0.27 9.70 3.60
N LEU A 236 -1.19 10.01 4.52
CA LEU A 236 -1.12 9.65 5.93
C LEU A 236 -2.03 8.45 6.20
N ASP A 237 -1.42 7.37 6.66
CA ASP A 237 -2.10 6.12 6.97
C ASP A 237 -2.16 5.90 8.47
N SER A 238 -3.34 5.49 8.93
CA SER A 238 -3.53 4.89 10.26
C SER A 238 -4.02 3.46 10.04
N ALA A 239 -3.19 2.48 10.37
CA ALA A 239 -3.44 1.08 10.12
C ALA A 239 -3.40 0.25 11.40
N VAL A 240 -4.27 -0.75 11.47
CA VAL A 240 -4.27 -1.76 12.54
C VAL A 240 -4.33 -3.13 11.90
N PHE A 241 -3.43 -4.01 12.34
CA PHE A 241 -3.30 -5.38 11.85
C PHE A 241 -3.42 -6.39 12.99
N TYR A 242 -3.90 -7.59 12.66
CA TYR A 242 -4.10 -8.70 13.56
C TYR A 242 -3.45 -9.96 12.97
N PRO A 243 -2.71 -10.74 13.76
CA PRO A 243 -2.12 -11.99 13.31
C PRO A 243 -3.23 -13.04 13.06
N LEU A 244 -3.02 -13.91 12.08
CA LEU A 244 -3.88 -15.07 11.80
C LEU A 244 -3.21 -16.37 12.28
N PHE A 245 -2.45 -16.27 13.37
CA PHE A 245 -1.70 -17.33 14.02
C PHE A 245 -1.55 -17.00 15.51
N GLU A 246 -1.21 -18.00 16.33
CA GLU A 246 -1.02 -17.81 17.77
C GLU A 246 0.24 -16.97 18.05
N THR A 247 0.10 -15.92 18.87
CA THR A 247 1.18 -15.06 19.35
C THR A 247 0.71 -14.28 20.59
N ASP A 248 1.66 -13.82 21.42
CA ASP A 248 1.38 -12.97 22.59
C ASP A 248 0.96 -11.54 22.19
N HIS A 249 1.22 -11.14 20.94
CA HIS A 249 0.90 -9.81 20.42
C HIS A 249 -0.40 -9.82 19.61
N THR A 250 -1.47 -9.28 20.18
CA THR A 250 -2.81 -9.40 19.57
C THR A 250 -3.06 -8.41 18.44
N GLN A 251 -2.34 -7.29 18.37
CA GLN A 251 -2.47 -6.32 17.28
C GLN A 251 -1.19 -5.49 17.05
N SER A 252 -1.03 -4.97 15.84
CA SER A 252 0.03 -4.04 15.44
C SER A 252 -0.60 -2.76 14.89
N GLU A 253 -0.29 -1.63 15.52
CA GLU A 253 -0.74 -0.30 15.09
C GLU A 253 0.37 0.45 14.37
N ILE A 254 0.06 0.99 13.20
CA ILE A 254 1.02 1.71 12.36
C ILE A 254 0.44 3.05 11.94
N ILE A 255 1.18 4.12 12.23
CA ILE A 255 0.97 5.44 11.65
C ILE A 255 2.13 5.71 10.72
N GLU A 256 1.85 5.89 9.44
CA GLU A 256 2.86 6.05 8.40
C GLU A 256 2.48 7.22 7.48
N TYR A 257 3.45 8.05 7.15
CA TYR A 257 3.32 9.06 6.12
C TYR A 257 4.19 8.72 4.93
N GLU A 258 3.63 8.78 3.73
CA GLU A 258 4.32 8.52 2.49
C GLU A 258 4.27 9.80 1.62
N VAL A 259 5.38 10.11 0.96
CA VAL A 259 5.47 11.17 -0.06
C VAL A 259 6.02 10.56 -1.33
N GLU A 260 5.38 10.86 -2.46
CA GLU A 260 5.72 10.32 -3.77
C GLU A 260 6.02 11.47 -4.74
N ASN A 261 7.11 11.35 -5.50
CA ASN A 261 7.47 12.32 -6.53
C ASN A 261 6.55 12.20 -7.75
N LYS A 262 6.00 13.33 -8.21
CA LYS A 262 5.22 13.38 -9.47
C LYS A 262 5.97 14.09 -10.60
N ILE A 263 7.15 14.63 -10.34
CA ILE A 263 7.96 15.31 -11.35
C ILE A 263 8.78 14.31 -12.17
N SER A 264 8.78 14.45 -13.50
CA SER A 264 9.56 13.60 -14.40
C SER A 264 11.09 13.74 -14.21
N ASN A 265 11.56 14.94 -13.87
CA ASN A 265 12.96 15.16 -13.49
C ASN A 265 13.24 14.58 -12.09
N ILE A 266 13.85 13.41 -12.05
CA ILE A 266 14.15 12.65 -10.83
C ILE A 266 14.99 13.45 -9.82
N ASP A 267 16.04 14.15 -10.28
CA ASP A 267 16.95 14.87 -9.37
C ASP A 267 16.27 16.08 -8.73
N LEU A 268 15.46 16.80 -9.51
CA LEU A 268 14.61 17.87 -8.99
C LEU A 268 13.56 17.33 -8.02
N GLY A 269 12.90 16.21 -8.36
CA GLY A 269 11.93 15.55 -7.51
C GLY A 269 12.53 15.18 -6.15
N LYS A 270 13.70 14.54 -6.13
CA LYS A 270 14.44 14.21 -4.90
C LYS A 270 14.74 15.44 -4.06
N LYS A 271 15.20 16.52 -4.70
CA LYS A 271 15.48 17.80 -4.01
C LYS A 271 14.22 18.38 -3.36
N LEU A 272 13.10 18.39 -4.07
CA LEU A 272 11.85 18.94 -3.55
C LEU A 272 11.24 18.10 -2.43
N ILE A 273 11.34 16.76 -2.50
CA ILE A 273 10.95 15.91 -1.36
C ILE A 273 11.84 16.24 -0.16
N GLN A 274 13.17 16.31 -0.33
CA GLN A 274 14.06 16.63 0.79
C GLN A 274 13.77 18.00 1.42
N GLU A 275 13.55 19.03 0.60
CA GLU A 275 13.18 20.36 1.11
C GLU A 275 11.85 20.31 1.90
N TYR A 276 10.87 19.58 1.40
CA TYR A 276 9.58 19.41 2.08
C TYR A 276 9.72 18.62 3.38
N GLU A 277 10.54 17.56 3.38
CA GLU A 277 10.88 16.75 4.55
C GLU A 277 11.49 17.58 5.66
N ASP A 278 12.51 18.38 5.36
CA ASP A 278 13.22 19.18 6.35
C ASP A 278 12.24 20.13 7.07
N GLN A 279 11.28 20.70 6.32
CA GLN A 279 10.23 21.53 6.89
C GLN A 279 9.27 20.71 7.77
N LEU A 280 8.78 19.57 7.28
CA LEU A 280 7.87 18.72 8.04
C LEU A 280 8.51 18.19 9.32
N ASP A 281 9.76 17.73 9.27
CA ASP A 281 10.49 17.22 10.44
C ASP A 281 10.59 18.28 11.53
N SER A 282 10.98 19.51 11.17
CA SER A 282 11.10 20.62 12.11
C SER A 282 9.79 20.91 12.87
N LYS A 283 8.63 20.71 12.23
CA LYS A 283 7.30 21.00 12.82
C LYS A 283 6.72 19.79 13.56
N PHE A 284 6.83 18.60 12.98
CA PHE A 284 6.08 17.41 13.38
C PHE A 284 6.93 16.25 13.92
N GLY A 285 8.26 16.29 13.76
CA GLY A 285 9.18 15.24 14.16
C GLY A 285 8.97 13.98 13.33
N LEU A 286 9.51 13.97 12.12
CA LEU A 286 9.46 12.85 11.19
C LEU A 286 10.65 11.93 11.44
N LYS A 287 10.44 10.62 11.32
CA LYS A 287 11.52 9.64 11.34
C LYS A 287 11.42 8.79 10.09
N SER A 288 12.41 8.89 9.20
CA SER A 288 12.44 8.08 7.98
C SER A 288 12.43 6.59 8.30
N THR A 289 11.68 5.84 7.51
CA THR A 289 11.61 4.38 7.54
C THR A 289 11.59 3.83 6.12
N ILE A 290 11.98 2.57 5.96
CA ILE A 290 11.92 1.86 4.66
C ILE A 290 10.96 0.68 4.70
N ASP A 291 10.73 0.14 5.89
CA ASP A 291 9.93 -1.06 6.10
C ASP A 291 8.48 -0.83 5.69
N SER A 292 7.88 -1.84 5.08
CA SER A 292 6.45 -1.88 4.83
C SER A 292 5.68 -2.12 6.13
N LYS A 293 4.38 -1.82 6.07
CA LYS A 293 3.43 -2.20 7.11
C LYS A 293 3.47 -3.70 7.42
N TYR A 294 3.76 -4.53 6.41
CA TYR A 294 3.92 -5.97 6.58
C TYR A 294 5.13 -6.31 7.43
N ALA A 295 6.32 -5.84 7.03
CA ALA A 295 7.56 -6.11 7.74
C ALA A 295 7.53 -5.60 9.19
N ARG A 296 7.02 -4.38 9.40
CA ARG A 296 6.85 -3.78 10.73
C ARG A 296 5.90 -4.60 11.63
N SER A 297 4.75 -5.03 11.09
CA SER A 297 3.79 -5.81 11.86
C SER A 297 4.31 -7.22 12.12
N LYS A 298 5.02 -7.84 11.16
CA LYS A 298 5.65 -9.15 11.37
C LYS A 298 6.71 -9.12 12.46
N ASN A 299 7.60 -8.13 12.45
CA ASN A 299 8.57 -7.92 13.53
C ASN A 299 7.92 -7.69 14.90
N HIS A 300 6.70 -7.11 14.93
CA HIS A 300 5.94 -6.95 16.16
C HIS A 300 5.36 -8.27 16.66
N PHE A 301 4.77 -9.08 15.77
CA PHE A 301 4.11 -10.34 16.14
C PHE A 301 5.06 -11.49 16.41
N ILE A 302 6.24 -11.45 15.80
CA ILE A 302 7.29 -12.45 15.96
C ILE A 302 8.58 -11.66 16.23
N PRO A 303 8.80 -11.22 17.48
CA PRO A 303 10.04 -10.56 17.83
C PRO A 303 11.19 -11.52 17.52
N SER A 304 12.15 -11.08 16.72
CA SER A 304 13.39 -11.81 16.49
C SER A 304 14.07 -12.13 17.83
N GLU A 305 14.37 -13.41 18.06
CA GLU A 305 15.29 -13.87 19.12
C GLU A 305 16.68 -13.24 18.99
#